data_AF-A0A661MP29-F1
#
_entry.id   AF-A0A661MP29-F1
#
_cell.length_a   1.000
_cell.length_b   1.000
_cell.length_c   1.000
_cell.angle_alpha   90.00
_cell.angle_beta   90.00
_cell.angle_gamma   90.00
#
_symmetry.space_group_name_H-M   'P 1'
#
loop_
_entity.id
_entity.type
_entity.pdbx_description
1 polymer ?
#
loop_
_entity_poly.entity_id
_entity_poly.type
_entity_poly.pdbx_seq_one_letter_code
_entity_poly.pdbx_strand_id
1 'polypeptide(L)'
;MSGIGLLLSTAKDALLAQQLALDVVSHNIANVNTPGYSRQIPELATRQPAPYAGMMLGRGVAVEDIIRNTDAFIEKRLQQRKTDLSSLKEQEVYMSALEAIFNESSGRSLSSALTEFWNAWHDLANNPSGASERGIVYERAALLCQAFNSAHEDLSNLTGQINLSIETGIQKINELTEKIADLNQQILSGRINGNPNDLLDKRNQLVTELGQYLDINYYKNEDGSLTVTTGRGYVL
;
A
#
# COMPACT_ATOMS: atom_id res chain seq x y z
N MET A 1 -38.34 -5.68 -50.27
CA MET A 1 -36.90 -5.34 -50.15
C MET A 1 -36.42 -5.10 -48.72
N SER A 2 -37.20 -5.41 -47.67
CA SER A 2 -36.84 -5.09 -46.27
C SER A 2 -35.88 -6.11 -45.60
N GLY A 3 -35.74 -7.33 -46.14
CA GLY A 3 -34.92 -8.39 -45.54
C GLY A 3 -33.40 -8.20 -45.67
N ILE A 4 -32.92 -7.64 -46.79
CA ILE A 4 -31.49 -7.38 -47.00
C ILE A 4 -31.00 -6.26 -46.07
N GLY A 5 -31.83 -5.23 -45.84
CA GLY A 5 -31.50 -4.14 -44.92
C GLY A 5 -31.31 -4.62 -43.47
N LEU A 6 -32.16 -5.55 -43.00
CA LEU A 6 -32.01 -6.16 -41.69
C LEU A 6 -30.72 -7.01 -41.59
N LEU A 7 -30.45 -7.86 -42.60
CA LEU A 7 -29.23 -8.67 -42.64
C LEU A 7 -27.97 -7.80 -42.64
N LEU A 8 -27.94 -6.73 -43.45
CA LEU A 8 -26.82 -5.81 -43.52
C LEU A 8 -26.64 -5.01 -42.21
N SER A 9 -27.74 -4.61 -41.57
CA SER A 9 -27.70 -3.97 -40.24
C SER A 9 -27.09 -4.92 -39.21
N THR A 10 -27.56 -6.16 -39.14
CA THR A 10 -27.04 -7.18 -38.22
C THR A 10 -25.55 -7.45 -38.45
N ALA A 11 -25.11 -7.54 -39.71
CA ALA A 11 -23.70 -7.71 -40.05
C ALA A 11 -22.85 -6.49 -39.63
N LYS A 12 -23.33 -5.27 -39.90
CA LYS A 12 -22.69 -4.03 -39.47
C LYS A 12 -22.55 -3.98 -37.94
N ASP A 13 -23.62 -4.28 -37.23
CA ASP A 13 -23.66 -4.23 -35.77
C ASP A 13 -22.70 -5.25 -35.14
N ALA A 14 -22.65 -6.47 -35.69
CA ALA A 14 -21.69 -7.49 -35.27
C ALA A 14 -20.23 -7.05 -35.50
N LEU A 15 -19.93 -6.44 -36.65
CA LEU A 15 -18.58 -5.91 -36.92
C LEU A 15 -18.19 -4.77 -35.97
N LEU A 16 -19.12 -3.87 -35.65
CA LEU A 16 -18.87 -2.80 -34.68
C LEU A 16 -18.64 -3.34 -33.26
N ALA A 17 -19.44 -4.31 -32.82
CA ALA A 17 -19.27 -4.94 -31.52
C ALA A 17 -17.91 -5.67 -31.42
N GLN A 18 -17.52 -6.39 -32.48
CA GLN A 18 -16.24 -7.08 -32.52
C GLN A 18 -15.04 -6.13 -32.61
N GLN A 19 -15.17 -5.00 -33.32
CA GLN A 19 -14.15 -3.95 -33.34
C GLN A 19 -13.91 -3.39 -31.93
N LEU A 20 -14.98 -3.03 -31.22
CA LEU A 20 -14.86 -2.56 -29.83
C LEU A 20 -14.23 -3.63 -28.92
N ALA A 21 -14.59 -4.91 -29.11
CA ALA A 21 -13.96 -6.00 -28.36
C ALA A 21 -12.45 -6.11 -28.64
N LEU A 22 -12.03 -5.92 -29.89
CA LEU A 22 -10.61 -5.87 -30.27
C LEU A 22 -9.91 -4.64 -29.70
N ASP A 23 -10.57 -3.48 -29.62
CA ASP A 23 -10.04 -2.29 -28.97
C ASP A 23 -9.79 -2.55 -27.48
N VAL A 24 -10.70 -3.24 -26.78
CA VAL A 24 -10.49 -3.66 -25.39
C VAL A 24 -9.32 -4.64 -25.27
N VAL A 25 -9.16 -5.58 -26.20
CA VAL A 25 -7.98 -6.46 -26.23
C VAL A 25 -6.69 -5.65 -26.45
N SER A 26 -6.71 -4.67 -27.35
CA SER A 26 -5.58 -3.77 -27.62
C SER A 26 -5.21 -2.96 -26.37
N HIS A 27 -6.21 -2.40 -25.68
CA HIS A 27 -6.04 -1.67 -24.42
C HIS A 27 -5.44 -2.55 -23.33
N ASN A 28 -5.89 -3.80 -23.21
CA ASN A 28 -5.34 -4.78 -22.27
C ASN A 28 -3.87 -5.09 -22.57
N ILE A 29 -3.51 -5.30 -23.84
CA ILE A 29 -2.13 -5.60 -24.24
C ILE A 29 -1.23 -4.40 -23.94
N ALA A 30 -1.69 -3.19 -24.26
CA ALA A 30 -0.95 -1.95 -24.00
C ALA A 30 -0.67 -1.73 -22.51
N ASN A 31 -1.59 -2.16 -21.64
CA ASN A 31 -1.52 -1.92 -20.19
C ASN A 31 -1.15 -3.16 -19.36
N VAL A 32 -0.78 -4.28 -19.98
CA VAL A 32 -0.49 -5.54 -19.27
C VAL A 32 0.62 -5.39 -18.22
N ASN A 33 1.57 -4.47 -18.46
CA ASN A 33 2.69 -4.19 -17.56
C ASN A 33 2.46 -2.93 -16.69
N THR A 34 1.29 -2.30 -16.77
CA THR A 34 0.95 -1.14 -15.96
C THR A 34 0.57 -1.60 -14.55
N PRO A 35 1.27 -1.17 -13.48
CA PRO A 35 0.96 -1.59 -12.12
C PRO A 35 -0.47 -1.23 -11.72
N GLY A 36 -1.19 -2.20 -11.15
CA GLY A 36 -2.58 -2.01 -10.70
C GLY A 36 -3.63 -2.11 -11.81
N TYR A 37 -3.24 -2.31 -13.07
CA TYR A 37 -4.18 -2.53 -14.16
C TYR A 37 -4.94 -3.84 -14.01
N SER A 38 -6.25 -3.80 -14.19
CA SER A 38 -7.10 -4.98 -14.26
C SER A 38 -7.48 -5.29 -15.71
N ARG A 39 -7.45 -6.57 -16.08
CA ARG A 39 -7.90 -6.99 -17.40
C ARG A 39 -9.38 -6.64 -17.58
N GLN A 40 -9.72 -5.97 -18.67
CA GLN A 40 -11.09 -5.63 -19.02
C GLN A 40 -11.68 -6.65 -19.99
N ILE A 41 -12.95 -6.99 -19.81
CA ILE A 41 -13.70 -7.95 -20.63
C ILE A 41 -14.91 -7.23 -21.23
N PRO A 42 -15.05 -7.18 -22.57
CA PRO A 42 -16.26 -6.72 -23.21
C PRO A 42 -17.34 -7.79 -23.07
N GLU A 43 -18.45 -7.45 -22.42
CA GLU A 43 -19.60 -8.34 -22.29
C GLU A 43 -20.50 -8.19 -23.52
N LEU A 44 -20.61 -9.27 -24.30
CA LEU A 44 -21.40 -9.30 -25.51
C LEU A 44 -22.79 -9.87 -25.21
N ALA A 45 -23.83 -9.09 -25.52
CA ALA A 45 -25.21 -9.49 -25.33
C ALA A 45 -26.01 -9.43 -26.63
N THR A 46 -27.00 -10.30 -26.76
CA THR A 46 -27.92 -10.29 -27.89
C THR A 46 -28.81 -9.05 -27.82
N ARG A 47 -28.92 -8.33 -28.94
CA ARG A 47 -29.82 -7.19 -29.02
C ARG A 47 -31.28 -7.64 -28.96
N GLN A 48 -32.12 -6.81 -28.36
CA GLN A 48 -33.56 -7.04 -28.28
C GLN A 48 -34.14 -7.29 -29.69
N PRO A 49 -34.86 -8.42 -29.91
CA PRO A 49 -35.43 -8.75 -31.21
C PRO A 49 -36.45 -7.70 -31.66
N ALA A 50 -36.57 -7.48 -32.97
CA ALA A 50 -37.59 -6.59 -33.54
C ALA A 50 -38.65 -7.40 -34.32
N PRO A 51 -39.91 -6.95 -34.33
CA PRO A 51 -40.95 -7.55 -35.15
C PRO A 51 -40.66 -7.32 -36.63
N TYR A 52 -40.71 -8.38 -37.43
CA TYR A 52 -40.53 -8.37 -38.87
C TYR A 52 -41.44 -9.40 -39.52
N ALA A 53 -42.31 -8.98 -40.44
CA ALA A 53 -43.23 -9.85 -41.16
C ALA A 53 -44.05 -10.82 -40.27
N GLY A 54 -44.47 -10.36 -39.08
CA GLY A 54 -45.26 -11.16 -38.13
C GLY A 54 -44.43 -12.10 -37.23
N MET A 55 -43.10 -12.09 -37.32
CA MET A 55 -42.18 -12.87 -36.48
C MET A 55 -41.25 -11.96 -35.69
N MET A 56 -40.69 -12.43 -34.56
CA MET A 56 -39.60 -11.74 -33.87
C MET A 56 -38.26 -12.21 -34.44
N LEU A 57 -37.48 -11.28 -34.99
CA LEU A 57 -36.14 -11.57 -35.51
C LEU A 57 -35.06 -10.91 -34.64
N GLY A 58 -34.01 -11.66 -34.34
CA GLY A 58 -32.85 -11.16 -33.60
C GLY A 58 -32.09 -10.08 -34.40
N ARG A 59 -31.55 -9.09 -33.70
CA ARG A 59 -30.85 -7.93 -34.30
C ARG A 59 -29.32 -7.99 -34.13
N GLY A 60 -28.78 -9.19 -33.95
CA GLY A 60 -27.34 -9.40 -33.72
C GLY A 60 -26.92 -9.17 -32.28
N VAL A 61 -25.68 -8.71 -32.10
CA VAL A 61 -24.98 -8.58 -30.82
C VAL A 61 -24.58 -7.12 -30.59
N ALA A 62 -24.45 -6.73 -29.32
CA ALA A 62 -23.83 -5.49 -28.90
C ALA A 62 -22.93 -5.74 -27.70
N VAL A 63 -21.98 -4.83 -27.45
CA VAL A 63 -21.30 -4.77 -26.16
C VAL A 63 -22.25 -4.10 -25.17
N GLU A 64 -22.66 -4.84 -24.14
CA GLU A 64 -23.52 -4.36 -23.07
C GLU A 64 -22.72 -3.55 -22.05
N ASP A 65 -21.54 -4.06 -21.67
CA ASP A 65 -20.65 -3.42 -20.72
C ASP A 65 -19.19 -3.82 -20.98
N ILE A 66 -18.26 -3.09 -20.38
CA ILE A 66 -16.85 -3.48 -20.28
C ILE A 66 -16.55 -3.58 -18.80
N ILE A 67 -16.32 -4.81 -18.32
CA ILE A 67 -16.15 -5.10 -16.89
C ILE A 67 -14.70 -5.41 -16.55
N ARG A 68 -14.29 -5.10 -15.32
CA ARG A 68 -12.99 -5.48 -14.76
C ARG A 68 -13.00 -6.94 -14.33
N ASN A 69 -12.04 -7.73 -14.80
CA ASN A 69 -11.81 -9.10 -14.34
C ASN A 69 -11.05 -9.09 -13.02
N THR A 70 -11.78 -8.88 -11.93
CA THR A 70 -11.22 -8.72 -10.57
C THR A 70 -12.05 -9.50 -9.57
N ASP A 71 -11.40 -9.89 -8.46
CA ASP A 71 -12.06 -10.53 -7.33
C ASP A 71 -11.86 -9.65 -6.09
N ALA A 72 -12.96 -9.07 -5.60
CA ALA A 72 -12.94 -8.13 -4.48
C ALA A 72 -12.42 -8.77 -3.17
N PHE A 73 -12.62 -10.07 -2.98
CA PHE A 73 -12.13 -10.77 -1.81
C PHE A 73 -10.62 -10.96 -1.86
N ILE A 74 -10.08 -11.31 -3.03
CA ILE A 74 -8.63 -11.40 -3.25
C ILE A 74 -7.98 -10.02 -3.15
N GLU A 75 -8.57 -8.98 -3.75
CA GLU A 75 -8.07 -7.60 -3.64
C GLU A 75 -7.99 -7.14 -2.18
N LYS A 76 -9.05 -7.37 -1.40
CA LYS A 76 -9.08 -7.02 0.02
C LYS A 76 -8.02 -7.77 0.83
N ARG A 77 -7.89 -9.09 0.62
CA ARG A 77 -6.84 -9.88 1.29
C ARG A 77 -5.44 -9.43 0.90
N LEU A 78 -5.21 -9.12 -0.37
CA LEU A 78 -3.93 -8.62 -0.85
C LEU A 78 -3.57 -7.28 -0.21
N GLN A 79 -4.53 -6.35 -0.12
CA GLN A 79 -4.33 -5.08 0.56
C GLN A 79 -3.97 -5.28 2.03
N GLN A 80 -4.72 -6.11 2.76
CA GLN A 80 -4.41 -6.42 4.17
C GLN A 80 -3.01 -7.01 4.35
N ARG A 81 -2.61 -7.96 3.49
CA ARG A 81 -1.25 -8.54 3.55
C ARG A 81 -0.15 -7.54 3.19
N LYS A 82 -0.42 -6.58 2.31
CA LYS A 82 0.51 -5.49 2.04
C LYS A 82 0.65 -4.57 3.24
N THR A 83 -0.45 -4.24 3.92
CA THR A 83 -0.41 -3.50 5.19
C THR A 83 0.44 -4.21 6.24
N ASP A 84 0.19 -5.50 6.50
CA ASP A 84 0.97 -6.32 7.43
C ASP A 84 2.46 -6.31 7.07
N LEU A 85 2.78 -6.54 5.79
CA LEU A 85 4.16 -6.58 5.29
C LEU A 85 4.86 -5.23 5.47
N SER A 86 4.21 -4.12 5.16
CA SER A 86 4.79 -2.80 5.33
C SER A 86 5.07 -2.49 6.80
N SER A 87 4.16 -2.85 7.71
CA SER A 87 4.39 -2.70 9.14
C SER A 87 5.61 -3.49 9.63
N LEU A 88 5.75 -4.74 9.18
CA LEU A 88 6.88 -5.58 9.58
C LEU A 88 8.22 -5.09 9.01
N LYS A 89 8.22 -4.60 7.76
CA LYS A 89 9.42 -3.99 7.15
C LYS A 89 9.87 -2.75 7.89
N GLU A 90 8.94 -1.89 8.26
CA GLU A 90 9.26 -0.66 9.01
C GLU A 90 9.77 -1.01 10.41
N GLN A 91 9.19 -2.03 11.06
CA GLN A 91 9.69 -2.54 12.33
C GLN A 91 11.11 -3.11 12.22
N GLU A 92 11.41 -3.87 11.16
CA GLU A 92 12.75 -4.41 10.89
C GLU A 92 13.80 -3.30 10.83
N VAL A 93 13.52 -2.20 10.10
CA VAL A 93 14.43 -1.06 9.97
C VAL A 93 14.83 -0.49 11.34
N TYR A 94 13.86 -0.22 12.22
CA TYR A 94 14.16 0.36 13.53
C TYR A 94 14.75 -0.66 14.52
N MET A 95 14.39 -1.95 14.40
CA MET A 95 15.02 -3.00 15.20
C MET A 95 16.49 -3.18 14.84
N SER A 96 16.85 -3.15 13.55
CA SER A 96 18.26 -3.19 13.12
C SER A 96 19.04 -1.96 13.60
N ALA A 97 18.41 -0.78 13.66
CA ALA A 97 19.04 0.40 14.24
C ALA A 97 19.30 0.21 15.76
N LEU A 98 18.34 -0.35 16.50
CA LEU A 98 18.51 -0.68 17.92
C LEU A 98 19.61 -1.73 18.14
N GLU A 99 19.66 -2.78 17.33
CA GLU A 99 20.72 -3.80 17.39
C GLU A 99 22.12 -3.19 17.20
N ALA A 100 22.25 -2.21 16.31
CA ALA A 100 23.50 -1.50 16.10
C ALA A 100 23.94 -0.67 17.32
N ILE A 101 22.99 -0.04 18.03
CA ILE A 101 23.27 0.74 19.26
C ILE A 101 23.79 -0.18 20.37
N PHE A 102 23.17 -1.36 20.53
CA PHE A 102 23.54 -2.34 21.56
C PHE A 102 24.55 -3.38 21.05
N ASN A 103 25.37 -3.04 20.06
CA ASN A 103 26.30 -3.99 19.48
C ASN A 103 27.44 -4.34 20.46
N GLU A 104 27.38 -5.57 20.99
CA GLU A 104 28.33 -6.12 21.94
C GLU A 104 29.68 -6.55 21.32
N SER A 105 29.80 -6.66 19.99
CA SER A 105 31.00 -7.23 19.34
C SER A 105 32.11 -6.20 19.03
N SER A 106 31.89 -4.91 19.31
CA SER A 106 32.77 -3.82 18.86
C SER A 106 33.94 -3.48 19.81
N GLY A 107 34.11 -4.23 20.91
CA GLY A 107 35.17 -3.99 21.90
C GLY A 107 34.94 -2.77 22.80
N ARG A 108 33.85 -2.03 22.61
CA ARG A 108 33.38 -0.94 23.48
C ARG A 108 31.94 -1.19 23.94
N SER A 109 31.63 -2.44 24.27
CA SER A 109 30.29 -2.79 24.68
C SER A 109 30.00 -2.34 26.11
N LEU A 110 28.73 -2.11 26.42
CA LEU A 110 28.30 -1.74 27.75
C LEU A 110 28.64 -2.85 28.76
N SER A 111 28.51 -4.12 28.36
CA SER A 111 28.91 -5.26 29.19
C SER A 111 30.42 -5.25 29.49
N SER A 112 31.26 -4.91 28.52
CA SER A 112 32.71 -4.80 28.73
C SER A 112 33.03 -3.65 29.70
N ALA A 113 32.43 -2.47 29.51
CA ALA A 113 32.63 -1.33 30.40
C ALA A 113 32.19 -1.62 31.85
N LEU A 114 31.06 -2.32 32.03
CA LEU A 114 30.59 -2.77 33.34
C LEU A 114 31.57 -3.77 33.99
N THR A 115 32.06 -4.72 33.20
CA THR A 115 33.02 -5.73 33.69
C THR A 115 34.32 -5.07 34.15
N GLU A 116 34.86 -4.16 33.34
CA GLU A 116 36.08 -3.41 33.68
C GLU A 116 35.90 -2.52 34.92
N PHE A 117 34.74 -1.89 35.07
CA PHE A 117 34.42 -1.10 36.26
C PHE A 117 34.42 -1.96 37.53
N TRP A 118 33.77 -3.13 37.50
CA TRP A 118 33.74 -4.02 38.66
C TRP A 118 35.10 -4.65 38.96
N ASN A 119 35.89 -4.97 37.93
CA ASN A 119 37.27 -5.44 38.11
C ASN A 119 38.14 -4.36 38.78
N ALA A 120 38.02 -3.09 38.36
CA ALA A 120 38.74 -2.00 39.02
C ALA A 120 38.36 -1.84 40.50
N TRP A 121 37.07 -2.01 40.83
CA TRP A 121 36.61 -2.02 42.23
C TRP A 121 37.16 -3.19 43.03
N HIS A 122 37.26 -4.38 42.42
CA HIS A 122 37.87 -5.54 43.04
C HIS A 122 39.35 -5.30 43.38
N ASP A 123 40.10 -4.74 42.43
CA ASP A 123 41.52 -4.41 42.64
C ASP A 123 41.71 -3.37 43.75
N LEU A 124 40.87 -2.34 43.79
CA LEU A 124 40.89 -1.34 44.86
C LEU A 124 40.53 -1.95 46.23
N ALA A 125 39.61 -2.92 46.28
CA ALA A 125 39.27 -3.60 47.53
C ALA A 125 40.45 -4.42 48.09
N ASN A 126 41.30 -4.96 47.21
CA ASN A 126 42.52 -5.67 47.60
C ASN A 126 43.64 -4.72 48.08
N ASN A 127 43.66 -3.45 47.63
CA ASN A 127 44.60 -2.41 48.08
C ASN A 127 43.95 -1.02 48.27
N PRO A 128 43.19 -0.79 49.36
CA PRO A 128 42.40 0.44 49.52
C PRO A 128 43.20 1.74 49.64
N SER A 129 44.46 1.66 50.09
CA SER A 129 45.39 2.79 50.19
C SER A 129 46.13 3.09 48.89
N GLY A 130 46.03 2.23 47.88
CA GLY A 130 46.70 2.36 46.60
C GLY A 130 46.16 3.54 45.78
N ALA A 131 47.03 4.51 45.49
CA ALA A 131 46.64 5.68 44.70
C ALA A 131 46.38 5.34 43.21
N SER A 132 47.09 4.34 42.68
CA SER A 132 46.93 3.87 41.29
C SER A 132 45.56 3.24 41.08
N GLU A 133 45.16 2.36 41.99
CA GLU A 133 43.89 1.62 41.97
C GLU A 133 42.69 2.58 42.07
N ARG A 134 42.79 3.61 42.93
CA ARG A 134 41.77 4.68 43.00
C ARG A 134 41.65 5.46 41.68
N GLY A 135 42.77 5.74 41.02
CA GLY A 135 42.80 6.39 39.71
C GLY A 135 42.12 5.54 38.64
N ILE A 136 42.41 4.24 38.62
CA ILE A 136 41.81 3.28 37.66
C ILE A 136 40.28 3.18 37.88
N VAL A 137 39.81 3.11 39.12
CA VAL A 137 38.35 3.10 39.41
C VAL A 137 37.68 4.35 38.85
N TYR A 138 38.27 5.54 39.06
CA TYR A 138 37.74 6.79 38.51
C TYR A 138 37.69 6.77 36.98
N GLU A 139 38.76 6.32 36.32
CA GLU A 139 38.82 6.23 34.87
C GLU A 139 37.76 5.26 34.31
N ARG A 140 37.64 4.05 34.88
CA ARG A 140 36.62 3.08 34.45
C ARG A 140 35.20 3.55 34.74
N ALA A 141 34.98 4.27 35.84
CA ALA A 141 33.69 4.91 36.12
C ALA A 141 33.34 5.97 35.07
N ALA A 142 34.32 6.81 34.68
CA ALA A 142 34.13 7.84 33.66
C ALA A 142 33.82 7.23 32.29
N LEU A 143 34.53 6.16 31.89
CA LEU A 143 34.27 5.44 30.64
C LEU A 143 32.89 4.77 30.64
N LEU A 144 32.46 4.19 31.76
CA LEU A 144 31.13 3.61 31.90
C LEU A 144 30.03 4.69 31.77
N CYS A 145 30.18 5.83 32.44
CA CYS A 145 29.27 6.96 32.29
C CYS A 145 29.22 7.45 30.84
N GLN A 146 30.37 7.55 30.16
CA GLN A 146 30.43 7.93 28.76
C GLN A 146 29.68 6.94 27.86
N ALA A 147 29.84 5.63 28.08
CA ALA A 147 29.12 4.61 27.34
C ALA A 147 27.59 4.72 27.51
N PHE A 148 27.10 4.91 28.74
CA PHE A 148 25.68 5.15 28.99
C PHE A 148 25.16 6.41 28.31
N ASN A 149 25.91 7.51 28.37
CA ASN A 149 25.52 8.77 27.75
C ASN A 149 25.47 8.66 26.22
N SER A 150 26.44 7.97 25.59
CA SER A 150 26.41 7.74 24.14
C SER A 150 25.22 6.88 23.72
N ALA A 151 24.94 5.78 24.43
CA ALA A 151 23.76 4.95 24.14
C ALA A 151 22.44 5.74 24.31
N HIS A 152 22.37 6.62 25.32
CA HIS A 152 21.21 7.50 25.51
C HIS A 152 21.04 8.49 24.35
N GLU A 153 22.13 9.11 23.89
CA GLU A 153 22.13 10.04 22.76
C GLU A 153 21.67 9.34 21.48
N ASP A 154 22.18 8.14 21.20
CA ASP A 154 21.78 7.36 20.02
C ASP A 154 20.29 6.96 20.06
N LEU A 155 19.77 6.54 21.22
CA LEU A 155 18.34 6.25 21.40
C LEU A 155 17.46 7.51 21.24
N SER A 156 17.94 8.65 21.73
CA SER A 156 17.25 9.94 21.57
C SER A 156 17.20 10.35 20.09
N ASN A 157 18.31 10.17 19.37
CA ASN A 157 18.39 10.43 17.93
C ASN A 157 17.45 9.51 17.14
N LEU A 158 17.42 8.21 17.46
CA LEU A 158 16.50 7.25 16.84
C LEU A 158 15.03 7.64 17.09
N THR A 159 14.69 8.05 18.31
CA THR A 159 13.35 8.55 18.64
C THR A 159 12.99 9.79 17.82
N GLY A 160 13.94 10.71 17.64
CA GLY A 160 13.76 11.89 16.78
C GLY A 160 13.50 11.52 15.32
N GLN A 161 14.23 10.54 14.78
CA GLN A 161 14.02 10.04 13.42
C GLN A 161 12.65 9.38 13.24
N ILE A 162 12.20 8.58 14.21
CA ILE A 162 10.86 7.98 14.20
C ILE A 162 9.79 9.07 14.16
N ASN A 163 9.92 10.11 14.98
CA ASN A 163 8.95 11.23 14.99
C ASN A 163 8.88 11.95 13.64
N LEU A 164 10.02 12.19 12.99
CA LEU A 164 10.06 12.80 11.65
C LEU A 164 9.44 11.88 10.59
N SER A 165 9.68 10.57 10.68
CA SER A 165 9.07 9.57 9.80
C SER A 165 7.55 9.54 9.96
N ILE A 166 7.04 9.62 11.20
CA ILE A 166 5.60 9.71 11.49
C ILE A 166 5.01 10.99 10.86
N GLU A 167 5.66 12.15 11.02
CA GLU A 167 5.18 13.41 10.44
C GLU A 167 5.10 13.33 8.90
N THR A 168 6.14 12.79 8.27
CA THR A 168 6.17 12.57 6.81
C THR A 168 5.09 11.58 6.38
N GLY A 169 4.88 10.52 7.16
CA GLY A 169 3.82 9.53 6.94
C GLY A 169 2.42 10.15 7.00
N ILE A 170 2.16 11.03 7.97
CA ILE A 170 0.88 11.76 8.07
C ILE A 170 0.65 12.65 6.85
N GLN A 171 1.67 13.39 6.41
CA GLN A 171 1.56 14.21 5.19
C GLN A 171 1.22 13.34 3.98
N LYS A 172 1.85 12.17 3.86
CA LYS A 172 1.59 11.24 2.77
C LYS A 172 0.18 10.64 2.82
N ILE A 173 -0.30 10.30 4.02
CA ILE A 173 -1.66 9.83 4.25
C ILE A 173 -2.66 10.88 3.75
N ASN A 174 -2.49 12.15 4.14
CA ASN A 174 -3.38 13.24 3.73
C ASN A 174 -3.41 13.43 2.21
N GLU A 175 -2.22 13.43 1.57
CA GLU A 175 -2.10 13.52 0.11
C GLU A 175 -2.84 12.36 -0.61
N LEU A 176 -2.70 11.14 -0.10
CA LEU A 176 -3.37 9.97 -0.66
C LEU A 176 -4.87 10.02 -0.47
N THR A 177 -5.36 10.45 0.71
CA THR A 177 -6.79 10.57 0.99
C THR A 177 -7.45 11.63 0.10
N GLU A 178 -6.80 12.77 -0.13
CA GLU A 178 -7.29 13.80 -1.06
C GLU A 178 -7.40 13.26 -2.49
N LYS A 179 -6.36 12.57 -2.98
CA LYS A 179 -6.40 11.96 -4.32
C LYS A 179 -7.48 10.88 -4.45
N ILE A 180 -7.73 10.09 -3.40
CA ILE A 180 -8.80 9.10 -3.38
C ILE A 180 -10.18 9.78 -3.43
N ALA A 181 -10.35 10.89 -2.69
CA ALA A 181 -11.58 11.68 -2.72
C ALA A 181 -11.85 12.28 -4.11
N ASP A 182 -10.83 12.86 -4.75
CA ASP A 182 -10.92 13.38 -6.12
C ASP A 182 -11.29 12.28 -7.13
N LEU A 183 -10.64 11.11 -7.04
CA LEU A 183 -10.97 9.97 -7.90
C LEU A 183 -12.40 9.47 -7.66
N ASN A 184 -12.87 9.46 -6.43
CA ASN A 184 -14.25 9.11 -6.11
C ASN A 184 -15.23 10.06 -6.82
N GLN A 185 -14.99 11.37 -6.82
CA GLN A 185 -15.83 12.34 -7.54
C GLN A 185 -15.79 12.13 -9.06
N GLN A 186 -14.60 11.86 -9.62
CA GLN A 186 -14.45 11.59 -11.04
C GLN A 186 -15.15 10.29 -11.47
N ILE A 187 -15.09 9.24 -10.63
CA ILE A 187 -15.79 7.96 -10.88
C ILE A 187 -17.30 8.17 -10.89
N LEU A 188 -17.84 8.90 -9.91
CA LEU A 188 -19.27 9.20 -9.84
C LEU A 188 -19.73 9.99 -11.07
N SER A 189 -18.95 10.99 -11.51
CA SER A 189 -19.25 11.81 -12.68
C SER A 189 -19.12 11.03 -13.99
N GLY A 190 -18.08 10.20 -14.11
CA GLY A 190 -17.79 9.40 -15.30
C GLY A 190 -18.81 8.31 -15.56
N ARG A 191 -19.49 7.82 -14.51
CA ARG A 191 -20.49 6.75 -14.60
C ARG A 191 -21.66 7.08 -15.51
N ILE A 192 -21.96 8.37 -15.72
CA ILE A 192 -22.97 8.85 -16.66
C ILE A 192 -22.66 8.41 -18.11
N ASN A 193 -21.38 8.25 -18.44
CA ASN A 193 -20.90 7.91 -19.78
C ASN A 193 -20.47 6.43 -19.94
N GLY A 194 -20.65 5.61 -18.91
CA GLY A 194 -20.21 4.20 -18.86
C GLY A 194 -19.31 3.90 -17.65
N ASN A 195 -18.79 2.68 -17.54
CA ASN A 195 -17.96 2.28 -16.41
C ASN A 195 -16.51 2.83 -16.52
N PRO A 196 -16.05 3.68 -15.59
CA PRO A 196 -14.71 4.26 -15.63
C PRO A 196 -13.66 3.30 -15.05
N ASN A 197 -13.41 2.18 -15.72
CA ASN A 197 -12.57 1.08 -15.22
C ASN A 197 -11.15 1.51 -14.83
N ASP A 198 -10.50 2.34 -15.65
CA ASP A 198 -9.13 2.79 -15.38
C ASP A 198 -9.06 3.69 -14.13
N LEU A 199 -10.10 4.49 -13.87
CA LEU A 199 -10.19 5.28 -12.62
C LEU A 199 -10.41 4.39 -11.40
N LEU A 200 -11.19 3.31 -11.54
CA LEU A 200 -11.39 2.33 -10.48
C LEU A 200 -10.08 1.60 -10.14
N ASP A 201 -9.31 1.21 -11.15
CA ASP A 201 -7.96 0.64 -10.97
C ASP A 201 -7.03 1.63 -10.25
N LYS A 202 -7.04 2.89 -10.68
CA LYS A 202 -6.21 3.92 -10.04
C LYS A 202 -6.59 4.14 -8.58
N ARG A 203 -7.89 4.18 -8.26
CA ARG A 203 -8.37 4.31 -6.89
C ARG A 203 -7.95 3.12 -6.05
N ASN A 204 -8.12 1.89 -6.55
CA ASN A 204 -7.71 0.67 -5.85
C ASN A 204 -6.19 0.66 -5.58
N GLN A 205 -5.38 1.15 -6.51
CA GLN A 205 -3.94 1.31 -6.33
C GLN A 205 -3.64 2.30 -5.18
N LEU A 206 -4.27 3.48 -5.16
CA LEU A 206 -4.04 4.47 -4.11
C LEU A 206 -4.52 3.99 -2.74
N VAL A 207 -5.64 3.27 -2.67
CA VAL A 207 -6.12 2.65 -1.42
C VAL A 207 -5.11 1.62 -0.92
N THR A 208 -4.55 0.81 -1.83
CA THR A 208 -3.50 -0.15 -1.47
C THR A 208 -2.21 0.54 -1.03
N GLU A 209 -1.86 1.69 -1.60
CA GLU A 209 -0.72 2.52 -1.19
C GLU A 209 -0.98 3.13 0.19
N LEU A 210 -2.16 3.70 0.44
CA LEU A 210 -2.57 4.23 1.74
C LEU A 210 -2.46 3.17 2.85
N GLY A 211 -2.87 1.94 2.54
CA GLY A 211 -2.75 0.80 3.45
C GLY A 211 -1.32 0.46 3.86
N GLN A 212 -0.28 0.94 3.15
CA GLN A 212 1.10 0.72 3.55
C GLN A 212 1.55 1.67 4.66
N TYR A 213 0.83 2.78 4.88
CA TYR A 213 1.14 3.79 5.90
C TYR A 213 0.24 3.69 7.13
N LEU A 214 -0.97 3.18 6.97
CA LEU A 214 -1.97 3.09 8.02
C LEU A 214 -2.84 1.85 7.84
N ASP A 215 -3.23 1.24 8.94
CA ASP A 215 -4.26 0.19 8.91
C ASP A 215 -5.60 0.80 8.47
N ILE A 216 -6.17 0.27 7.38
CA ILE A 216 -7.38 0.78 6.77
C ILE A 216 -8.38 -0.34 6.48
N ASN A 217 -9.66 0.05 6.52
CA ASN A 217 -10.77 -0.70 5.97
C ASN A 217 -11.46 0.14 4.90
N TYR A 218 -12.07 -0.51 3.94
CA TYR A 218 -12.88 0.18 2.93
C TYR A 218 -14.09 -0.64 2.54
N TYR A 219 -15.14 0.05 2.12
CA TYR A 219 -16.36 -0.55 1.59
C TYR A 219 -16.93 0.31 0.47
N LYS A 220 -17.50 -0.36 -0.53
CA LYS A 220 -18.13 0.27 -1.68
C LYS A 220 -19.59 0.58 -1.34
N ASN A 221 -20.00 1.81 -1.57
CA ASN A 221 -21.37 2.27 -1.36
C ASN A 221 -22.25 1.92 -2.56
N GLU A 222 -23.58 1.99 -2.38
CA GLU A 222 -24.56 1.67 -3.44
C GLU A 222 -24.41 2.56 -4.68
N ASP A 223 -24.03 3.83 -4.49
CA ASP A 223 -23.77 4.79 -5.57
C ASP A 223 -22.46 4.51 -6.34
N GLY A 224 -21.63 3.58 -5.86
CA GLY A 224 -20.34 3.22 -6.43
C GLY A 224 -19.15 4.00 -5.86
N SER A 225 -19.38 4.95 -4.96
CA SER A 225 -18.34 5.60 -4.18
C SER A 225 -17.67 4.60 -3.22
N LEU A 226 -16.48 4.95 -2.74
CA LEU A 226 -15.72 4.15 -1.79
C LEU A 226 -15.53 4.95 -0.51
N THR A 227 -15.99 4.42 0.61
CA THR A 227 -15.66 4.97 1.93
C THR A 227 -14.45 4.23 2.49
N VAL A 228 -13.45 4.98 2.90
CA VAL A 228 -12.25 4.47 3.56
C VAL A 228 -12.28 4.88 5.03
N THR A 229 -11.95 3.95 5.90
CA THR A 229 -11.83 4.19 7.34
C THR A 229 -10.50 3.68 7.84
N THR A 230 -10.00 4.27 8.90
CA THR A 230 -8.91 3.67 9.69
C THR A 230 -9.34 2.32 10.27
N GLY A 231 -8.37 1.50 10.69
CA GLY A 231 -8.61 0.23 11.40
C GLY A 231 -9.48 0.39 12.64
N ARG A 232 -9.48 1.59 13.25
CA ARG A 232 -10.29 1.95 14.43
C ARG A 232 -11.67 2.54 14.09
N GLY A 233 -11.99 2.71 12.81
CA GLY A 233 -13.33 3.14 12.36
C GLY A 233 -13.50 4.65 12.14
N TYR A 234 -12.44 5.46 12.25
CA TYR A 234 -12.50 6.87 11.81
C TYR A 234 -12.53 6.95 10.29
N VAL A 235 -13.50 7.69 9.73
CA VAL A 235 -13.57 7.95 8.29
C VAL A 235 -12.45 8.89 7.88
N LEU A 236 -11.79 8.55 6.77
CA LEU A 236 -10.73 9.35 6.15
C LEU A 236 -11.29 10.15 4.97
#